data_AF-A0A157Z520-F1
#
_entry.id   AF-A0A157Z520-F1
#
_cell.length_a   1.000
_cell.length_b   1.000
_cell.length_c   1.000
_cell.angle_alpha   90.00
_cell.angle_beta   90.00
_cell.angle_gamma   90.00
#
_symmetry.space_group_name_H-M   'P 1'
#
loop_
_entity.id
_entity.type
_entity.pdbx_description
1 polymer ?
#
loop_
_entity_poly.entity_id
_entity_poly.type
_entity_poly.pdbx_seq_one_letter_code
_entity_poly.pdbx_strand_id
1 'polypeptide(L)'
;MKDDEFKGLPDDTDEWIRLLQSDDGRATREHLDAGRAIYYRDADTPIGLCIKKYPDGHRELVRFSVEHGEQFVSNLPPCVRLGLLDGTLDVRDDFNDPLPADLLDLFESVAKSAKAANDALDDALAFIDESNIRIERLTKAK
;
A
#
# COMPACT_ATOMS: atom_id res chain seq x y z
N MET A 1 -25.83 7.56 -30.09
CA MET A 1 -24.46 7.61 -29.55
C MET A 1 -23.68 8.53 -30.46
N LYS A 2 -22.87 9.45 -29.92
CA LYS A 2 -22.14 10.42 -30.74
C LYS A 2 -20.83 9.79 -31.21
N ASP A 3 -20.63 9.76 -32.52
CA ASP A 3 -19.44 9.18 -33.19
C ASP A 3 -18.18 10.07 -33.07
N ASP A 4 -18.21 11.10 -32.22
CA ASP A 4 -17.16 12.11 -32.10
C ASP A 4 -16.18 11.88 -30.94
N GLU A 5 -16.43 10.90 -30.06
CA GLU A 5 -15.62 10.70 -28.84
C GLU A 5 -14.33 9.89 -29.07
N PHE A 6 -14.21 9.18 -30.20
CA PHE A 6 -13.05 8.34 -30.52
C PHE A 6 -12.04 9.02 -31.47
N LYS A 7 -12.23 10.30 -31.81
CA LYS A 7 -11.27 11.06 -32.65
C LYS A 7 -10.03 11.43 -31.84
N GLY A 8 -8.89 10.85 -32.20
CA GLY A 8 -7.59 11.13 -31.57
C GLY A 8 -7.02 9.96 -30.77
N LEU A 9 -7.63 8.79 -30.85
CA LEU A 9 -7.05 7.59 -30.32
C LEU A 9 -5.92 7.09 -31.23
N PRO A 10 -4.80 6.62 -30.68
CA PRO A 10 -3.71 6.06 -31.45
C PRO A 10 -4.15 4.90 -32.34
N ASP A 11 -3.61 4.80 -33.54
CA ASP A 11 -3.72 3.58 -34.36
C ASP A 11 -2.63 2.55 -34.01
N ASP A 12 -1.57 2.99 -33.29
CA ASP A 12 -0.41 2.17 -32.94
C ASP A 12 -0.49 1.62 -31.50
N THR A 13 -0.17 0.33 -31.34
CA THR A 13 -0.20 -0.39 -30.06
C THR A 13 0.82 0.16 -29.05
N ASP A 14 2.00 0.60 -29.52
CA ASP A 14 3.02 1.15 -28.63
C ASP A 14 2.61 2.52 -28.05
N GLU A 15 1.86 3.30 -28.82
CA GLU A 15 1.30 4.58 -28.39
C GLU A 15 0.15 4.37 -27.39
N TRP A 16 -0.68 3.33 -27.59
CA TRP A 16 -1.66 2.89 -26.60
C TRP A 16 -1.03 2.50 -25.27
N ILE A 17 0.07 1.74 -25.31
CA ILE A 17 0.81 1.35 -24.10
C ILE A 17 1.32 2.59 -23.36
N ARG A 18 1.87 3.58 -24.07
CA ARG A 18 2.34 4.84 -23.45
C ARG A 18 1.20 5.65 -22.84
N LEU A 19 0.06 5.75 -23.54
CA LEU A 19 -1.11 6.48 -23.05
C LEU A 19 -1.67 5.85 -21.76
N LEU A 20 -1.75 4.51 -21.72
CA LEU A 20 -2.19 3.77 -20.53
C LEU A 20 -1.19 3.85 -19.38
N GLN A 21 0.12 3.90 -19.68
CA GLN A 21 1.15 4.11 -18.65
C GLN A 21 1.09 5.50 -18.02
N SER A 22 0.56 6.49 -18.75
CA SER A 22 0.36 7.85 -18.23
C SER A 22 -0.99 8.07 -17.55
N ASP A 23 -1.84 7.05 -17.47
CA ASP A 23 -3.14 7.16 -16.79
C ASP A 23 -2.91 7.35 -15.28
N ASP A 24 -3.44 8.45 -14.75
CA ASP A 24 -3.34 8.83 -13.34
C ASP A 24 -4.43 8.16 -12.47
N GLY A 25 -5.22 7.27 -13.08
CA GLY A 25 -6.30 6.54 -12.44
C GLY A 25 -7.41 7.45 -11.91
N ARG A 26 -7.53 8.68 -12.44
CA ARG A 26 -8.55 9.64 -11.98
C ARG A 26 -9.95 9.13 -12.23
N ALA A 27 -10.22 8.54 -13.39
CA ALA A 27 -11.52 7.95 -13.70
C ALA A 27 -11.90 6.87 -12.68
N THR A 28 -10.94 6.01 -12.31
CA THR A 28 -11.12 5.00 -11.26
C THR A 28 -11.48 5.62 -9.92
N ARG A 29 -10.80 6.70 -9.53
CA ARG A 29 -11.09 7.44 -8.29
C ARG A 29 -12.48 8.05 -8.30
N GLU A 30 -12.84 8.75 -9.38
CA GLU A 30 -14.17 9.37 -9.51
C GLU A 30 -15.31 8.35 -9.42
N HIS A 31 -15.11 7.12 -9.93
CA HIS A 31 -16.10 6.05 -9.80
C HIS A 31 -16.24 5.55 -8.36
N LEU A 32 -15.12 5.30 -7.69
CA LEU A 32 -15.13 4.83 -6.30
C LEU A 32 -15.68 5.91 -5.35
N ASP A 33 -15.27 7.17 -5.52
CA ASP A 33 -15.77 8.30 -4.72
C ASP A 33 -17.28 8.52 -4.94
N ALA A 34 -17.79 8.20 -6.13
CA ALA A 34 -19.21 8.21 -6.43
C ALA A 34 -19.96 6.95 -5.97
N GLY A 35 -19.32 6.07 -5.18
CA GLY A 35 -19.94 4.88 -4.63
C GLY A 35 -20.12 3.73 -5.62
N ARG A 36 -19.47 3.77 -6.79
CA ARG A 36 -19.58 2.74 -7.83
C ARG A 36 -18.41 1.76 -7.75
N ALA A 37 -18.73 0.47 -7.79
CA ALA A 37 -17.71 -0.56 -7.94
C ALA A 37 -17.04 -0.49 -9.32
N ILE A 38 -15.78 -0.88 -9.36
CA ILE A 38 -14.97 -0.97 -10.58
C ILE A 38 -14.58 -2.42 -10.84
N TYR A 39 -14.33 -2.76 -12.10
CA TYR A 39 -13.87 -4.08 -12.51
C TYR A 39 -12.52 -3.94 -13.21
N TYR A 40 -11.53 -4.73 -12.81
CA TYR A 40 -10.21 -4.74 -13.42
C TYR A 40 -9.57 -6.12 -13.35
N ARG A 41 -8.41 -6.27 -13.99
CA ARG A 41 -7.56 -7.46 -13.89
C ARG A 41 -6.13 -7.02 -13.59
N ASP A 42 -5.50 -7.71 -12.66
CA ASP A 42 -4.07 -7.61 -12.41
C ASP A 42 -3.31 -8.68 -13.20
N ALA A 43 -1.97 -8.55 -13.25
CA ALA A 43 -1.09 -9.54 -13.88
C ALA A 43 -1.32 -10.97 -13.34
N ASP A 44 -1.63 -11.09 -12.05
CA ASP A 44 -1.84 -12.37 -11.36
C ASP A 44 -3.30 -12.86 -11.42
N THR A 45 -4.21 -12.08 -12.00
CA THR A 45 -5.64 -12.47 -12.04
C THR A 45 -5.82 -13.65 -12.99
N PRO A 46 -6.38 -14.79 -12.53
CA PRO A 46 -6.54 -15.96 -13.38
C PRO A 46 -7.40 -15.68 -14.61
N ILE A 47 -7.08 -16.36 -15.72
CA ILE A 47 -7.79 -16.19 -16.99
C ILE A 47 -9.29 -16.47 -16.81
N GLY A 48 -10.10 -15.55 -17.34
CA GLY A 48 -11.56 -15.63 -17.27
C GLY A 48 -12.16 -15.16 -15.94
N LEU A 49 -11.36 -14.59 -15.05
CA LEU A 49 -11.79 -13.91 -13.83
C LEU A 49 -11.46 -12.41 -13.90
N CYS A 50 -12.20 -11.63 -13.12
CA CYS A 50 -12.01 -10.21 -12.92
C CYS A 50 -12.10 -9.88 -11.43
N ILE A 51 -11.41 -8.83 -11.01
CA ILE A 51 -11.52 -8.28 -9.67
C ILE A 51 -12.57 -7.19 -9.69
N LYS A 52 -13.56 -7.29 -8.80
CA LYS A 52 -14.53 -6.24 -8.51
C LYS A 52 -14.10 -5.53 -7.23
N LYS A 53 -13.74 -4.26 -7.32
CA LYS A 53 -13.36 -3.43 -6.17
C LYS A 53 -14.48 -2.48 -5.81
N TYR A 54 -14.84 -2.48 -4.53
CA TYR A 54 -15.86 -1.63 -3.94
C TYR A 54 -15.24 -0.33 -3.39
N PRO A 55 -16.06 0.72 -3.20
CA PRO A 55 -15.62 1.99 -2.61
C PRO A 55 -14.99 1.87 -1.22
N ASP A 56 -15.41 0.89 -0.44
CA ASP A 56 -14.91 0.60 0.92
C ASP A 56 -13.56 -0.15 0.93
N GLY A 57 -13.02 -0.49 -0.25
CA GLY A 57 -11.78 -1.25 -0.39
C GLY A 57 -11.98 -2.77 -0.39
N HIS A 58 -13.21 -3.26 -0.24
CA HIS A 58 -13.54 -4.69 -0.40
C HIS A 58 -13.30 -5.12 -1.85
N ARG A 59 -12.82 -6.36 -2.03
CA ARG A 59 -12.50 -6.93 -3.34
C ARG A 59 -13.07 -8.33 -3.49
N GLU A 60 -13.70 -8.58 -4.62
CA GLU A 60 -14.25 -9.89 -4.98
C GLU A 60 -13.65 -10.36 -6.30
N LEU A 61 -13.30 -11.63 -6.37
CA LEU A 61 -12.98 -12.30 -7.61
C LEU A 61 -14.30 -12.78 -8.22
N VAL A 62 -14.60 -12.30 -9.42
CA VAL A 62 -15.83 -12.60 -10.15
C VAL A 62 -15.54 -13.19 -11.51
N ARG A 63 -16.49 -13.97 -12.02
CA ARG A 63 -16.51 -14.52 -13.38
C ARG A 63 -17.72 -13.97 -14.11
N PHE A 64 -17.56 -13.66 -15.40
CA PHE A 64 -18.71 -13.35 -16.26
C PHE A 64 -19.01 -14.54 -17.17
N SER A 65 -20.28 -14.94 -17.21
CA SER A 65 -20.82 -15.92 -18.15
C SER A 65 -22.01 -15.32 -18.90
N VAL A 66 -22.15 -15.64 -20.18
CA VAL A 66 -23.28 -15.19 -21.00
C VAL A 66 -24.61 -15.71 -20.45
N GLU A 67 -24.62 -16.91 -19.87
CA GLU A 67 -25.84 -17.55 -19.35
C GLU A 67 -26.25 -17.02 -17.98
N HIS A 68 -25.28 -16.68 -17.13
CA HIS A 68 -25.52 -16.41 -15.70
C HIS A 68 -25.13 -15.00 -15.27
N GLY A 69 -24.55 -14.19 -16.16
CA GLY A 69 -24.04 -12.86 -15.83
C GLY A 69 -22.82 -12.91 -14.90
N GLU A 70 -22.77 -12.00 -13.93
CA GLU A 70 -21.72 -11.95 -12.91
C GLU A 70 -21.89 -13.08 -11.89
N GLN A 71 -20.82 -13.82 -11.66
CA GLN A 71 -20.75 -14.89 -10.68
C GLN A 71 -19.62 -14.61 -9.70
N PHE A 72 -19.94 -14.55 -8.42
CA PHE A 72 -18.95 -14.49 -7.36
C PHE A 72 -18.16 -15.81 -7.29
N VAL A 73 -16.83 -15.71 -7.18
CA VAL A 73 -15.93 -16.86 -7.04
C VAL A 73 -15.33 -16.91 -5.64
N SER A 74 -14.73 -15.81 -5.18
CA SER A 74 -14.11 -15.73 -3.85
C SER A 74 -13.88 -14.29 -3.41
N ASN A 75 -13.72 -14.08 -2.10
CA ASN A 75 -13.22 -12.80 -1.59
C ASN A 75 -11.71 -12.70 -1.81
N LEU A 76 -11.24 -11.48 -2.06
CA LEU A 76 -9.83 -11.13 -2.06
C LEU A 76 -9.51 -10.31 -0.81
N PRO A 77 -8.25 -10.33 -0.32
CA PRO A 77 -7.84 -9.44 0.75
C PRO A 77 -8.21 -7.99 0.41
N PRO A 78 -8.53 -7.13 1.39
CA PRO A 78 -8.84 -5.74 1.11
C PRO A 78 -7.60 -5.03 0.53
N CYS A 79 -7.81 -3.88 -0.09
CA CYS A 79 -6.71 -2.99 -0.43
C CYS A 79 -6.83 -1.71 0.40
N VAL A 80 -5.74 -1.29 1.03
CA VAL A 80 -5.67 -0.04 1.76
C VAL A 80 -5.04 1.01 0.87
N ARG A 81 -5.72 2.15 0.72
CA ARG A 81 -5.19 3.28 -0.03
C ARG A 81 -4.29 4.11 0.86
N LEU A 82 -3.00 4.15 0.54
CA LEU A 82 -2.03 5.03 1.18
C LEU A 82 -1.89 6.33 0.38
N GLY A 83 -2.04 7.48 1.04
CA GLY A 83 -1.73 8.78 0.46
C GLY A 83 -0.21 9.00 0.45
N LEU A 84 0.35 9.22 -0.74
CA LEU A 84 1.75 9.62 -0.94
C LEU A 84 1.80 11.11 -1.29
N LEU A 85 2.98 11.73 -1.15
CA LEU A 85 3.18 13.16 -1.46
C LEU A 85 2.91 13.49 -2.94
N ASP A 86 3.07 12.50 -3.82
CA ASP A 86 2.94 12.59 -5.28
C ASP A 86 1.78 11.77 -5.85
N GLY A 87 0.96 11.13 -5.01
CA GLY A 87 -0.14 10.31 -5.50
C GLY A 87 -0.79 9.44 -4.44
N THR A 88 -1.43 8.36 -4.89
CA THR A 88 -2.06 7.37 -4.03
C THR A 88 -1.61 5.99 -4.47
N LEU A 89 -1.15 5.19 -3.51
CA LEU A 89 -0.78 3.80 -3.73
C LEU A 89 -1.85 2.91 -3.10
N ASP A 90 -2.52 2.11 -3.91
CA ASP A 90 -3.39 1.05 -3.39
C ASP A 90 -2.48 -0.13 -2.99
N VAL A 91 -2.25 -0.27 -1.69
CA VAL A 91 -1.49 -1.39 -1.15
C VAL A 91 -2.45 -2.54 -0.92
N ARG A 92 -2.18 -3.62 -1.63
CA ARG A 92 -2.69 -4.97 -1.36
C ARG A 92 -2.46 -5.27 0.13
N ASP A 93 -3.51 -5.51 0.93
CA ASP A 93 -3.39 -6.01 2.31
C ASP A 93 -3.04 -7.50 2.31
N ASP A 94 -2.07 -7.82 1.47
CA ASP A 94 -1.57 -9.12 1.17
C ASP A 94 -0.20 -9.12 1.87
N PHE A 95 -0.18 -9.16 3.21
CA PHE A 95 1.05 -9.31 4.03
C PHE A 95 1.88 -10.57 3.68
N ASN A 96 1.59 -11.23 2.57
CA ASN A 96 2.13 -12.50 2.11
C ASN A 96 3.03 -12.38 0.87
N ASP A 97 3.12 -11.19 0.24
CA ASP A 97 4.23 -10.93 -0.66
C ASP A 97 5.50 -10.73 0.20
N PRO A 98 6.57 -11.51 -0.01
CA PRO A 98 7.81 -11.30 0.71
C PRO A 98 8.28 -9.88 0.41
N LEU A 99 8.46 -9.08 1.47
CA LEU A 99 9.05 -7.76 1.36
C LEU A 99 10.30 -7.86 0.47
N PRO A 100 10.48 -6.96 -0.50
CA PRO A 100 11.66 -7.01 -1.34
C PRO A 100 12.88 -6.90 -0.42
N ALA A 101 13.93 -7.69 -0.73
CA ALA A 101 15.00 -7.99 0.21
C ALA A 101 15.72 -6.73 0.73
N ASP A 102 15.79 -5.69 -0.10
CA ASP A 102 16.30 -4.36 0.21
C ASP A 102 15.51 -3.65 1.33
N LEU A 103 14.20 -3.88 1.41
CA LEU A 103 13.32 -3.34 2.44
C LEU A 103 13.47 -4.08 3.77
N LEU A 104 13.73 -5.40 3.71
CA LEU A 104 14.03 -6.21 4.89
C LEU A 104 15.34 -5.76 5.55
N ASP A 105 16.38 -5.54 4.75
CA ASP A 105 17.68 -5.03 5.21
C ASP A 105 17.55 -3.63 5.83
N LEU A 106 16.73 -2.76 5.23
CA LEU A 106 16.45 -1.43 5.76
C LEU A 106 15.73 -1.51 7.11
N PHE A 107 14.69 -2.34 7.24
CA PHE A 107 13.97 -2.51 8.50
C PHE A 107 14.87 -3.08 9.60
N GLU A 108 15.70 -4.08 9.28
CA GLU A 108 16.67 -4.61 10.24
C GLU A 108 17.68 -3.55 10.68
N SER A 109 18.16 -2.73 9.76
CA SER A 109 19.09 -1.63 10.04
C SER A 109 18.46 -0.60 10.98
N VAL A 110 17.22 -0.18 10.70
CA VAL A 110 16.47 0.76 11.56
C VAL A 110 16.21 0.16 12.93
N ALA A 111 15.82 -1.11 13.01
CA ALA A 111 15.58 -1.80 14.28
C ALA A 111 16.85 -1.92 15.13
N LYS A 112 17.99 -2.27 14.50
CA LYS A 112 19.30 -2.31 15.18
C LYS A 112 19.71 -0.93 15.69
N SER A 113 19.52 0.11 14.87
CA SER A 113 19.84 1.48 15.25
C SER A 113 18.98 1.98 16.41
N ALA A 114 17.67 1.73 16.38
CA ALA A 114 16.75 2.11 17.44
C ALA A 114 17.09 1.39 18.76
N LYS A 115 17.41 0.09 18.69
CA LYS A 115 17.84 -0.67 19.86
C LYS A 115 19.12 -0.09 20.46
N ALA A 116 20.14 0.16 19.65
CA ALA A 116 21.40 0.74 20.11
C ALA A 116 21.21 2.12 20.76
N ALA A 117 20.30 2.94 20.22
CA ALA A 117 19.98 4.24 20.81
C ALA A 117 19.30 4.11 22.19
N ASN A 118 18.39 3.15 22.35
CA ASN A 118 17.74 2.89 23.63
C ASN A 118 18.72 2.33 24.66
N ASP A 119 19.57 1.37 24.28
CA ASP A 119 20.60 0.81 25.17
C ASP A 119 21.55 1.92 25.67
N ALA A 120 21.95 2.84 24.79
CA ALA A 120 22.79 3.98 25.17
C ALA A 120 22.06 4.98 26.10
N LEU A 121 20.75 5.13 25.96
CA LEU A 121 19.93 5.97 26.85
C LEU A 121 19.85 5.35 28.25
N ASP A 122 19.66 4.03 28.33
CA ASP A 122 19.60 3.29 29.59
C ASP A 122 20.94 3.37 30.34
N ASP A 123 22.06 3.20 29.64
CA ASP A 123 23.40 3.37 30.22
C ASP A 123 23.62 4.79 30.77
N ALA A 124 23.17 5.81 30.04
CA ALA A 124 23.28 7.21 30.47
C ALA A 124 22.44 7.49 31.70
N LEU A 125 21.23 6.94 31.78
CA LEU A 125 20.36 7.06 32.95
C LEU A 125 20.96 6.37 34.19
N ALA A 126 21.50 5.17 34.03
CA ALA A 126 22.20 4.47 35.10
C ALA A 126 23.39 5.27 35.65
N PHE A 127 24.15 5.92 34.75
CA PHE A 127 25.27 6.79 35.16
C PHE A 127 24.81 8.03 35.94
N ILE A 128 23.68 8.63 35.55
CA ILE A 128 23.09 9.78 36.25
C ILE A 128 22.63 9.36 37.66
N ASP A 129 21.96 8.23 37.79
CA ASP A 129 21.50 7.72 39.08
C ASP A 129 22.66 7.42 40.03
N GLU A 130 23.71 6.74 39.55
CA GLU A 130 24.93 6.47 40.31
C GLU A 130 25.60 7.79 40.78
N SER A 131 25.66 8.78 39.88
CA SER A 131 26.23 10.10 40.16
C SER A 131 25.42 10.86 41.22
N ASN A 132 24.08 10.81 41.13
CA ASN A 132 23.18 11.45 42.09
C ASN A 132 23.32 10.83 43.49
N ILE A 133 23.33 9.50 43.58
CA ILE A 133 23.56 8.76 44.84
C ILE A 133 24.90 9.19 45.47
N ARG A 134 25.95 9.33 44.67
CA ARG A 134 27.27 9.76 45.15
C ARG A 134 27.26 11.20 45.67
N ILE A 135 26.58 12.12 44.99
CA ILE A 135 26.43 13.51 45.42
C ILE A 135 25.64 13.60 46.74
N GLU A 136 24.54 12.85 46.87
CA GLU A 136 23.76 12.78 48.11
C GLU A 136 24.57 12.30 49.30
N ARG A 137 25.43 11.29 49.10
CA ARG A 137 26.35 10.81 50.15
C ARG A 137 27.37 11.85 50.58
N LEU A 138 27.91 12.62 49.62
CA LEU A 138 28.89 13.67 49.90
C LEU A 138 28.27 14.90 50.58
N THR A 139 27.00 15.19 50.29
CA THR A 139 26.26 16.32 50.90
C THR A 139 25.73 16.00 52.29
N LYS A 140 25.38 14.73 52.60
CA LYS A 140 25.01 14.29 53.96
C LYS A 140 26.18 14.10 54.92
N ALA A 141 27.41 13.96 54.42
CA ALA A 141 28.61 13.74 55.24
C ALA A 141 29.27 15.05 55.74
N LYS A 142 28.60 16.20 55.54
CA LYS A 142 29.10 17.55 55.85
C LYS A 142 28.16 18.23 56.85
#